data_AF-A0A7J2TZD0-F1
#
_entry.id   AF-A0A7J2TZD0-F1
#
_cell.length_a   1.000
_cell.length_b   1.000
_cell.length_c   1.000
_cell.angle_alpha   90.00
_cell.angle_beta   90.00
_cell.angle_gamma   90.00
#
_symmetry.space_group_name_H-M   'P 1'
#
loop_
_entity.id
_entity.type
_entity.pdbx_description
1 polymer ?
#
loop_
_entity_poly.entity_id
_entity_poly.type
_entity_poly.pdbx_seq_one_letter_code
_entity_poly.pdbx_strand_id
1 'polypeptide(L)'
;MEDGISTEEIAEKIREVSIAEFFEKNRHLLGYENPTKSLFTVVKEAVDNSVDACIEARILPKIKVSVKQVGENIYKVKVEDNGPGLPPQKVPIAFGKFLVGSKFYRYRQSIGTQGIGIKGAILYAQLTTGKPAKIITYYKKKKHEFELMIDVLRNEPKIISHKEEILEKDLHGISIELIVEGRYIEKGQSIPTYLRYLWLSNPYLEITYDGPENGFKLEPVVNELPPSPKEIKPHPYGVELGKFKRMLHLTNTRTVSGFLSSEFSRVSSQAAEKICKLAKVDPKKSPKEVTDEEAERLHRAMQTVKLMAPPTDCLSPLKEDFLVEALKKE
;
A
#
# COMPACT_ATOMS: atom_id res chain seq x y z
N MET A 1 32.76 33.70 -23.82
CA MET A 1 31.74 32.76 -24.31
C MET A 1 31.98 31.49 -23.52
N GLU A 2 31.07 31.13 -22.62
CA GLU A 2 31.17 29.85 -21.91
C GLU A 2 31.00 28.74 -22.94
N ASP A 3 31.98 27.84 -23.02
CA ASP A 3 31.97 26.70 -23.92
C ASP A 3 30.74 25.83 -23.60
N GLY A 4 29.77 25.86 -24.51
CA GLY A 4 28.57 25.03 -24.42
C GLY A 4 28.91 23.57 -24.66
N ILE A 5 28.31 22.70 -23.84
CA ILE A 5 28.41 21.24 -23.92
C ILE A 5 27.80 20.78 -25.26
N SER A 6 28.47 19.86 -25.97
CA SER A 6 27.97 19.40 -27.28
C SER A 6 26.69 18.56 -27.16
N THR A 7 25.93 18.45 -28.25
CA THR A 7 24.69 17.65 -28.28
C THR A 7 24.99 16.18 -28.00
N GLU A 8 26.13 15.68 -28.47
CA GLU A 8 26.63 14.33 -28.26
C GLU A 8 26.97 14.08 -26.78
N GLU A 9 27.62 15.05 -26.12
CA GLU A 9 27.92 15.00 -24.68
C GLU A 9 26.65 15.09 -23.82
N ILE A 10 25.61 15.79 -24.28
CA ILE A 10 24.29 15.81 -23.63
C ILE A 10 23.60 14.45 -23.79
N ALA A 11 23.68 13.84 -24.98
CA ALA A 11 23.07 12.55 -25.26
C ALA A 11 23.71 11.41 -24.45
N GLU A 12 25.04 11.39 -24.30
CA GLU A 12 25.75 10.39 -23.47
C GLU A 12 25.41 10.47 -21.98
N LYS A 13 24.92 11.63 -21.51
CA LYS A 13 24.50 11.83 -20.12
C LYS A 13 23.07 11.35 -19.85
N ILE A 14 22.29 11.01 -20.87
CA ILE A 14 20.93 10.45 -20.70
C ILE A 14 21.05 9.02 -20.17
N ARG A 15 20.51 8.78 -18.97
CA ARG A 15 20.53 7.46 -18.32
C ARG A 15 19.17 7.13 -17.74
N GLU A 16 18.80 5.86 -17.78
CA GLU A 16 17.61 5.35 -17.09
C GLU A 16 17.84 5.36 -15.57
N VAL A 17 16.80 5.72 -14.82
CA VAL A 17 16.81 5.81 -13.36
C VAL A 17 15.81 4.78 -12.83
N SER A 18 16.25 3.95 -11.88
CA SER A 18 15.38 2.97 -11.25
C SER A 18 14.29 3.66 -10.40
N ILE A 19 13.17 2.99 -10.15
CA ILE A 19 12.12 3.49 -9.25
C ILE A 19 12.66 3.74 -7.83
N ALA A 20 13.55 2.87 -7.34
CA ALA A 20 14.13 3.05 -6.02
C ALA A 20 15.07 4.27 -6.02
N GLU A 21 15.84 4.49 -7.09
CA GLU A 21 16.72 5.66 -7.23
C GLU A 21 15.90 6.96 -7.36
N PHE A 22 14.76 6.90 -8.04
CA PHE A 22 13.82 8.01 -8.09
C PHE A 22 13.34 8.40 -6.68
N PHE A 23 12.97 7.42 -5.85
CA PHE A 23 12.53 7.68 -4.47
C PHE A 23 13.65 8.10 -3.53
N GLU A 24 14.88 7.62 -3.74
CA GLU A 24 16.07 8.09 -3.01
C GLU A 24 16.31 9.60 -3.26
N LYS A 25 16.21 10.04 -4.52
CA LYS A 25 16.34 11.45 -4.90
C LYS A 25 15.13 12.28 -4.48
N ASN A 26 13.94 11.69 -4.44
CA ASN A 26 12.67 12.38 -4.20
C ASN A 26 11.97 11.89 -2.91
N ARG A 27 12.73 11.81 -1.81
CA ARG A 27 12.25 11.35 -0.49
C ARG A 27 10.97 12.04 0.01
N HIS A 28 10.78 13.31 -0.34
CA HIS A 28 9.58 14.08 0.00
C HIS A 28 8.28 13.47 -0.59
N LEU A 29 8.35 12.81 -1.75
CA LEU A 29 7.20 12.12 -2.37
C LEU A 29 6.73 10.91 -1.55
N LEU A 30 7.59 10.38 -0.68
CA LEU A 30 7.26 9.31 0.25
C LEU A 30 6.91 9.84 1.66
N GLY A 31 6.83 11.16 1.85
CA GLY A 31 6.53 11.78 3.14
C GLY A 31 7.75 12.06 4.03
N TYR A 32 8.97 11.77 3.56
CA TYR A 32 10.23 12.01 4.30
C TYR A 32 10.77 13.42 4.04
N GLU A 33 10.03 14.45 4.44
CA GLU A 33 10.40 15.87 4.24
C GLU A 33 11.30 16.42 5.35
N ASN A 34 11.03 16.05 6.60
CA ASN A 34 11.76 16.53 7.77
C ASN A 34 11.87 15.42 8.83
N PRO A 35 12.85 15.47 9.76
CA PRO A 35 13.12 14.38 10.70
C PRO A 35 11.93 13.98 11.59
N THR A 36 11.03 14.91 11.90
CA THR A 36 9.83 14.61 12.70
C THR A 36 8.82 13.81 11.88
N LYS A 37 8.46 14.33 10.70
CA LYS A 37 7.53 13.67 9.78
C LYS A 37 8.07 12.34 9.27
N SER A 38 9.38 12.22 9.10
CA SER A 38 10.04 10.98 8.71
C SER A 38 9.85 9.87 9.74
N LEU A 39 10.18 10.12 11.01
CA LEU A 39 10.01 9.12 12.08
C LEU A 39 8.53 8.73 12.23
N PHE A 40 7.63 9.71 12.18
CA PHE A 40 6.19 9.47 12.17
C PHE A 40 5.76 8.57 10.99
N THR A 41 6.23 8.86 9.78
CA THR A 41 5.88 8.12 8.56
C THR A 41 6.38 6.68 8.64
N VAL A 42 7.59 6.43 9.16
CA VAL A 42 8.11 5.07 9.38
C VAL A 42 7.17 4.25 10.27
N VAL A 43 6.76 4.81 11.41
CA VAL A 43 5.84 4.13 12.33
C VAL A 43 4.46 3.93 11.68
N LYS A 44 3.92 4.97 11.07
CA LYS A 44 2.61 4.94 10.41
C LYS A 44 2.56 3.83 9.36
N GLU A 45 3.51 3.79 8.43
CA GLU A 45 3.52 2.81 7.33
C GLU A 45 3.74 1.38 7.83
N ALA A 46 4.50 1.18 8.90
CA ALA A 46 4.64 -0.14 9.52
C ALA A 46 3.34 -0.59 10.19
N VAL A 47 2.70 0.29 10.97
CA VAL A 47 1.45 0.01 11.69
C VAL A 47 0.28 -0.22 10.71
N ASP A 48 0.09 0.64 9.71
CA ASP A 48 -0.98 0.51 8.72
C ASP A 48 -0.89 -0.83 7.99
N ASN A 49 0.33 -1.23 7.61
CA ASN A 49 0.55 -2.46 6.87
C ASN A 49 0.32 -3.71 7.74
N SER A 50 0.66 -3.64 9.03
CA SER A 50 0.35 -4.68 10.02
C SER A 50 -1.16 -4.81 10.29
N VAL A 51 -1.87 -3.69 10.44
CA VAL A 51 -3.32 -3.70 10.64
C VAL A 51 -4.04 -4.26 9.41
N ASP A 52 -3.67 -3.80 8.21
CA ASP A 52 -4.23 -4.31 6.95
C ASP A 52 -4.04 -5.84 6.84
N ALA A 53 -2.84 -6.35 7.16
CA ALA A 53 -2.55 -7.78 7.10
C ALA A 53 -3.46 -8.60 8.05
N CYS A 54 -3.72 -8.08 9.25
CA CYS A 54 -4.63 -8.72 10.20
C CYS A 54 -6.09 -8.69 9.71
N ILE A 55 -6.58 -7.53 9.25
CA ILE A 55 -7.96 -7.37 8.78
C ILE A 55 -8.22 -8.24 7.54
N GLU A 56 -7.27 -8.28 6.59
CA GLU A 56 -7.36 -9.11 5.39
C GLU A 56 -7.45 -10.60 5.75
N ALA A 57 -6.74 -11.03 6.78
CA ALA A 57 -6.76 -12.40 7.30
C ALA A 57 -7.92 -12.68 8.27
N ARG A 58 -8.79 -11.70 8.54
CA ARG A 58 -9.89 -11.78 9.54
C ARG A 58 -9.40 -12.08 10.96
N ILE A 59 -8.22 -11.58 11.32
CA ILE A 59 -7.63 -11.68 12.66
C ILE A 59 -7.85 -10.35 13.39
N LEU A 60 -8.32 -10.39 14.64
CA LEU A 60 -8.39 -9.20 15.50
C LEU A 60 -6.96 -8.67 15.73
N PRO A 61 -6.62 -7.45 15.27
CA PRO A 61 -5.23 -7.01 15.24
C PRO A 61 -4.74 -6.66 16.63
N LYS A 62 -3.58 -7.24 16.98
CA LYS A 62 -2.81 -6.93 18.19
C LYS A 62 -1.45 -6.40 17.75
N ILE A 63 -1.28 -5.10 17.86
CA ILE A 63 -0.11 -4.39 17.35
C ILE A 63 0.73 -3.89 18.53
N LYS A 64 2.01 -4.24 18.53
CA LYS A 64 3.00 -3.71 19.47
C LYS A 64 3.91 -2.76 18.74
N VAL A 65 4.06 -1.55 19.24
CA VAL A 65 4.89 -0.49 18.65
C VAL A 65 5.89 -0.04 19.71
N SER A 66 7.17 -0.24 19.45
CA SER A 66 8.27 0.24 20.29
C SER A 66 9.10 1.27 19.54
N VAL A 67 9.34 2.42 20.16
CA VAL A 67 10.18 3.48 19.62
C VAL A 67 11.20 3.84 20.69
N LYS A 68 12.46 3.47 20.50
CA LYS A 68 13.53 3.70 21.47
C LYS A 68 14.66 4.52 20.87
N GLN A 69 15.09 5.54 21.59
CA GLN A 69 16.26 6.30 21.22
C GLN A 69 17.52 5.46 21.45
N VAL A 70 18.35 5.32 20.42
CA VAL A 70 19.60 4.53 20.45
C VAL A 70 20.84 5.36 20.13
N GLY A 71 20.66 6.65 19.83
CA GLY A 71 21.72 7.62 19.59
C GLY A 71 21.16 9.03 19.49
N GLU A 72 22.02 10.00 19.17
CA GLU A 72 21.59 11.37 18.90
C GLU A 72 20.73 11.39 17.63
N ASN A 73 19.45 11.74 17.76
CA ASN A 73 18.47 11.71 16.68
C ASN A 73 18.32 10.34 15.97
N ILE A 74 18.77 9.24 16.57
CA ILE A 74 18.61 7.89 16.01
C ILE A 74 17.64 7.08 16.87
N TYR A 75 16.63 6.51 16.22
CA TYR A 75 15.58 5.74 16.86
C TYR A 75 15.50 4.34 16.27
N LYS A 76 15.38 3.35 17.15
CA LYS A 76 14.96 2.00 16.83
C LYS A 76 13.44 1.93 16.90
N VAL A 77 12.82 1.72 15.75
CA VAL A 77 11.38 1.50 15.60
C VAL A 77 11.15 0.01 15.40
N LYS A 78 10.32 -0.61 16.25
CA LYS A 78 9.89 -2.00 16.11
C LYS A 78 8.37 -2.07 16.11
N VAL A 79 7.79 -2.70 15.08
CA VAL A 79 6.35 -2.97 15.00
C VAL A 79 6.15 -4.48 14.87
N GLU A 80 5.32 -5.04 15.75
CA GLU A 80 5.00 -6.47 15.77
C GLU A 80 3.47 -6.64 15.68
N ASP A 81 3.04 -7.59 14.87
CA ASP A 81 1.64 -7.95 14.71
C ASP A 81 1.39 -9.44 14.94
N ASN A 82 0.13 -9.77 15.15
CA ASN A 82 -0.38 -11.13 15.20
C ASN A 82 -1.06 -11.53 13.88
N GLY A 83 -0.64 -10.96 12.75
CA GLY A 83 -1.20 -11.25 11.44
C GLY A 83 -0.90 -12.69 10.97
N PRO A 84 -1.18 -13.00 9.69
CA PRO A 84 -0.99 -14.35 9.14
C PRO A 84 0.48 -14.74 8.92
N GLY A 85 1.41 -13.79 9.09
CA GLY A 85 2.78 -13.97 8.60
C GLY A 85 2.88 -13.90 7.07
N LEU A 86 4.09 -14.12 6.55
CA LEU A 86 4.34 -14.26 5.12
C LEU A 86 5.18 -15.50 4.83
N PRO A 87 4.95 -16.18 3.69
CA PRO A 87 5.87 -17.20 3.21
C PRO A 87 7.28 -16.61 3.04
N PRO A 88 8.34 -17.31 3.46
CA PRO A 88 9.71 -16.77 3.47
C PRO A 88 10.18 -16.33 2.08
N GLN A 89 9.74 -17.00 1.01
CA GLN A 89 10.10 -16.64 -0.36
C GLN A 89 9.49 -15.30 -0.81
N LYS A 90 8.42 -14.85 -0.15
CA LYS A 90 7.73 -13.59 -0.47
C LYS A 90 8.21 -12.42 0.37
N VAL A 91 8.87 -12.65 1.51
CA VAL A 91 9.36 -11.59 2.40
C VAL A 91 10.31 -10.63 1.67
N PRO A 92 11.39 -11.08 0.99
CA PRO A 92 12.30 -10.15 0.31
C PRO A 92 11.57 -9.29 -0.73
N ILE A 93 10.67 -9.88 -1.51
CA ILE A 93 9.91 -9.18 -2.55
C ILE A 93 8.92 -8.18 -1.92
N ALA A 94 8.24 -8.56 -0.84
CA ALA A 94 7.23 -7.74 -0.19
C ALA A 94 7.82 -6.51 0.52
N PHE A 95 9.09 -6.55 0.93
CA PHE A 95 9.73 -5.48 1.71
C PHE A 95 10.88 -4.78 0.96
N GLY A 96 11.47 -5.39 -0.05
CA GLY A 96 12.66 -4.84 -0.73
C GLY A 96 12.48 -4.54 -2.22
N LYS A 97 11.26 -4.62 -2.77
CA LYS A 97 10.97 -4.28 -4.17
C LYS A 97 9.82 -3.28 -4.28
N PHE A 98 10.08 -2.12 -4.88
CA PHE A 98 9.05 -1.11 -5.12
C PHE A 98 8.09 -1.53 -6.23
N LEU A 99 6.85 -1.03 -6.15
CA LEU A 99 5.75 -1.29 -7.08
C LEU A 99 5.40 -2.77 -7.28
N VAL A 100 5.71 -3.59 -6.28
CA VAL A 100 5.30 -5.00 -6.21
C VAL A 100 4.38 -5.21 -5.02
N GLY A 101 3.22 -5.80 -5.27
CA GLY A 101 2.24 -6.11 -4.24
C GLY A 101 0.87 -6.45 -4.82
N SER A 102 0.03 -7.07 -4.00
CA SER A 102 -1.36 -7.40 -4.32
C SER A 102 -2.26 -6.18 -4.45
N LYS A 103 -1.91 -5.05 -3.79
CA LYS A 103 -2.70 -3.82 -3.73
C LYS A 103 -2.75 -3.02 -5.04
N PHE A 104 -1.82 -3.23 -5.98
CA PHE A 104 -1.77 -2.46 -7.25
C PHE A 104 -2.78 -2.90 -8.30
N TYR A 105 -3.30 -4.12 -8.20
CA TYR A 105 -4.13 -4.72 -9.24
C TYR A 105 -5.61 -4.81 -8.87
N ARG A 106 -5.97 -4.40 -7.64
CA ARG A 106 -7.30 -4.60 -7.06
C ARG A 106 -7.82 -3.26 -6.53
N TYR A 107 -9.05 -2.90 -6.88
CA TYR A 107 -9.74 -1.78 -6.21
C TYR A 107 -10.47 -2.34 -5.00
N ARG A 108 -9.86 -2.16 -3.83
CA ARG A 108 -10.40 -2.59 -2.55
C ARG A 108 -10.01 -1.57 -1.50
N GLN A 109 -10.93 -1.24 -0.61
CA GLN A 109 -10.63 -0.39 0.53
C GLN A 109 -9.63 -1.08 1.47
N SER A 110 -8.58 -0.36 1.84
CA SER A 110 -7.59 -0.74 2.86
C SER A 110 -7.14 0.53 3.59
N ILE A 111 -6.49 0.38 4.75
CA ILE A 111 -5.93 1.50 5.50
C ILE A 111 -4.71 2.06 4.74
N GLY A 112 -3.76 1.20 4.36
CA GLY A 112 -2.63 1.58 3.53
C GLY A 112 -3.02 1.70 2.05
N THR A 113 -2.60 2.80 1.40
CA THR A 113 -3.15 3.20 0.08
C THR A 113 -2.28 2.83 -1.12
N GLN A 114 -0.95 2.80 -1.02
CA GLN A 114 -0.09 2.84 -2.21
C GLN A 114 0.92 1.69 -2.35
N GLY A 115 0.98 0.73 -1.42
CA GLY A 115 1.86 -0.45 -1.52
C GLY A 115 3.38 -0.15 -1.52
N ILE A 116 3.78 1.13 -1.45
CA ILE A 116 5.16 1.64 -1.43
C ILE A 116 5.66 2.00 -0.03
N GLY A 117 4.75 2.26 0.92
CA GLY A 117 5.08 2.90 2.21
C GLY A 117 6.18 2.21 2.99
N ILE A 118 6.01 0.91 3.28
CA ILE A 118 7.00 0.16 4.07
C ILE A 118 8.36 0.02 3.37
N LYS A 119 8.38 -0.02 2.03
CA LYS A 119 9.64 -0.02 1.25
C LYS A 119 10.34 1.33 1.36
N GLY A 120 9.56 2.42 1.36
CA GLY A 120 10.05 3.76 1.64
C GLY A 120 10.68 3.86 3.02
N ALA A 121 10.08 3.24 4.04
CA ALA A 121 10.63 3.24 5.40
C ALA A 121 11.95 2.48 5.50
N ILE A 122 12.05 1.33 4.82
CA ILE A 122 13.29 0.55 4.72
C ILE A 122 14.37 1.33 3.97
N LEU A 123 14.02 1.94 2.84
CA LEU A 123 14.94 2.78 2.08
C LEU A 123 15.43 3.97 2.92
N TYR A 124 14.53 4.62 3.67
CA TYR A 124 14.88 5.72 4.56
C TYR A 124 15.86 5.28 5.67
N ALA A 125 15.63 4.13 6.30
CA ALA A 125 16.56 3.54 7.27
C ALA A 125 17.95 3.30 6.65
N GLN A 126 17.98 2.68 5.47
CA GLN A 126 19.20 2.43 4.72
C GLN A 126 19.97 3.72 4.37
N LEU A 127 19.27 4.78 3.96
CA LEU A 127 19.91 6.05 3.56
C LEU A 127 20.42 6.86 4.75
N THR A 128 19.72 6.82 5.88
CA THR A 128 20.06 7.61 7.07
C THR A 128 21.09 6.95 7.97
N THR A 129 20.95 5.64 8.22
CA THR A 129 21.79 4.93 9.20
C THR A 129 22.65 3.83 8.58
N GLY A 130 22.42 3.50 7.31
CA GLY A 130 23.11 2.38 6.63
C GLY A 130 22.73 1.00 7.18
N LYS A 131 21.79 0.90 8.13
CA LYS A 131 21.42 -0.36 8.76
C LYS A 131 20.36 -1.11 7.94
N PRO A 132 20.46 -2.45 7.86
CA PRO A 132 19.43 -3.26 7.21
C PRO A 132 18.15 -3.26 8.04
N ALA A 133 17.01 -3.47 7.38
CA ALA A 133 15.75 -3.76 8.03
C ALA A 133 15.75 -5.19 8.55
N LYS A 134 15.41 -5.37 9.84
CA LYS A 134 15.27 -6.69 10.44
C LYS A 134 13.80 -7.10 10.41
N ILE A 135 13.50 -8.17 9.68
CA ILE A 135 12.13 -8.66 9.49
C ILE A 135 12.06 -10.09 10.02
N ILE A 136 11.14 -10.33 10.95
CA ILE A 136 10.83 -11.66 11.47
C ILE A 136 9.44 -12.02 11.00
N THR A 137 9.26 -13.21 10.45
CA THR A 137 7.95 -13.78 10.13
C THR A 137 7.85 -15.19 10.72
N TYR A 138 6.66 -15.53 11.18
CA TYR A 138 6.33 -16.89 11.58
C TYR A 138 5.49 -17.55 10.50
N TYR A 139 5.93 -18.72 10.03
CA TYR A 139 5.23 -19.45 8.96
C TYR A 139 5.46 -20.95 9.12
N LYS A 140 4.37 -21.72 9.28
CA LYS A 140 4.40 -23.19 9.39
C LYS A 140 5.39 -23.70 10.44
N LYS A 141 5.24 -23.28 11.71
CA LYS A 141 6.13 -23.62 12.84
C LYS A 141 7.59 -23.24 12.66
N LYS A 142 7.91 -22.33 11.74
CA LYS A 142 9.25 -21.80 11.54
C LYS A 142 9.25 -20.31 11.80
N LYS A 143 10.27 -19.86 12.49
CA LYS A 143 10.63 -18.45 12.60
C LYS A 143 11.71 -18.19 11.56
N HIS A 144 11.43 -17.24 10.67
CA HIS A 144 12.41 -16.75 9.70
C HIS A 144 12.79 -15.32 10.07
N GLU A 145 14.08 -15.08 10.24
CA GLU A 145 14.65 -13.76 10.53
C GLU A 145 15.50 -13.33 9.34
N PHE A 146 15.15 -12.19 8.75
CA PHE A 146 15.82 -11.61 7.60
C PHE A 146 16.44 -10.27 7.98
N GLU A 147 17.65 -10.02 7.50
CA GLU A 147 18.20 -8.67 7.37
C GLU A 147 18.18 -8.28 5.89
N LEU A 148 17.42 -7.25 5.57
CA LEU A 148 17.10 -6.85 4.20
C LEU A 148 17.52 -5.41 3.92
N MET A 149 18.09 -5.21 2.74
CA MET A 149 18.38 -3.91 2.13
C MET A 149 17.75 -3.85 0.73
N ILE A 150 17.73 -2.67 0.13
CA ILE A 150 17.23 -2.44 -1.23
C ILE A 150 18.43 -2.11 -2.11
N ASP A 151 18.63 -2.88 -3.18
CA ASP A 151 19.50 -2.47 -4.29
C ASP A 151 18.77 -1.37 -5.05
N VAL A 152 19.19 -0.13 -4.81
CA VAL A 152 18.55 1.07 -5.34
C VAL A 152 18.71 1.17 -6.85
N LEU A 153 19.80 0.66 -7.43
CA LEU A 153 20.02 0.73 -8.88
C LEU A 153 19.15 -0.29 -9.62
N ARG A 154 18.95 -1.48 -9.04
CA ARG A 154 18.17 -2.55 -9.68
C ARG A 154 16.71 -2.62 -9.26
N ASN A 155 16.31 -1.92 -8.20
CA ASN A 155 15.01 -2.11 -7.53
C ASN A 155 14.77 -3.60 -7.18
N GLU A 156 15.76 -4.22 -6.54
CA GLU A 156 15.69 -5.61 -6.09
C GLU A 156 16.06 -5.72 -4.60
N PRO A 157 15.48 -6.70 -3.88
CA PRO A 157 15.84 -6.94 -2.50
C PRO A 157 17.25 -7.53 -2.40
N LYS A 158 18.06 -6.97 -1.50
CA LYS A 158 19.36 -7.49 -1.12
C LYS A 158 19.27 -8.14 0.26
N ILE A 159 19.33 -9.46 0.30
CA ILE A 159 19.32 -10.23 1.56
C ILE A 159 20.74 -10.23 2.14
N ILE A 160 20.91 -9.63 3.31
CA ILE A 160 22.18 -9.59 4.04
C ILE A 160 22.35 -10.85 4.87
N SER A 161 21.29 -11.26 5.57
CA SER A 161 21.25 -12.52 6.30
C SER A 161 19.85 -13.10 6.32
N HIS A 162 19.76 -14.43 6.40
CA HIS A 162 18.53 -15.17 6.61
C HIS A 162 18.81 -16.31 7.58
N LYS A 163 18.10 -16.30 8.73
CA LYS A 163 18.16 -17.35 9.75
C LYS A 163 16.80 -18.02 9.85
N GLU A 164 16.83 -19.34 10.04
CA GLU A 164 15.65 -20.16 10.24
C GLU A 164 15.77 -20.90 11.58
N GLU A 165 14.68 -20.88 12.34
CA GLU A 165 14.56 -21.56 13.62
C GLU A 165 13.24 -22.35 13.64
N ILE A 166 13.30 -23.63 13.98
CA ILE A 166 12.11 -24.47 14.13
C ILE A 166 11.51 -24.22 15.51
N LEU A 167 10.21 -23.98 15.55
CA LEU A 167 9.47 -23.74 16.77
C LEU A 167 8.60 -24.95 17.12
N GLU A 168 8.43 -25.18 18.43
CA GLU A 168 7.51 -26.19 18.93
C GLU A 168 6.04 -25.80 18.70
N LYS A 169 5.75 -24.49 18.80
CA LYS A 169 4.42 -23.92 18.62
C LYS A 169 4.28 -23.24 17.26
N ASP A 170 3.09 -23.32 16.68
CA ASP A 170 2.77 -22.60 15.46
C ASP A 170 2.38 -21.16 15.81
N LEU A 171 3.37 -20.28 15.80
CA LEU A 171 3.17 -18.84 15.96
C LEU A 171 2.83 -18.22 14.61
N HIS A 172 2.20 -17.06 14.65
CA HIS A 172 1.84 -16.27 13.48
C HIS A 172 2.16 -14.79 13.73
N GLY A 173 2.37 -14.04 12.66
CA GLY A 173 2.65 -12.61 12.71
C GLY A 173 3.97 -12.21 12.05
N ILE A 174 4.16 -10.90 11.95
CA ILE A 174 5.37 -10.27 11.43
C ILE A 174 5.88 -9.25 12.45
N SER A 175 7.20 -9.16 12.57
CA SER A 175 7.89 -8.09 13.26
C SER A 175 8.82 -7.40 12.28
N ILE A 176 8.75 -6.08 12.21
CA ILE A 176 9.72 -5.25 11.48
C ILE A 176 10.44 -4.33 12.45
N GLU A 177 11.77 -4.33 12.39
CA GLU A 177 12.64 -3.44 13.15
C GLU A 177 13.50 -2.61 12.19
N LEU A 178 13.47 -1.30 12.38
CA LEU A 178 14.17 -0.30 11.59
C LEU A 178 14.94 0.64 12.51
N ILE A 179 16.16 1.01 12.12
CA ILE A 179 16.97 2.02 12.80
C ILE A 179 17.03 3.22 11.87
N VAL A 180 16.43 4.34 12.29
CA VAL A 180 16.22 5.52 11.45
C VAL A 180 16.69 6.77 12.16
N GLU A 181 17.20 7.74 11.38
CA GLU A 181 17.36 9.10 11.88
C GLU A 181 15.99 9.78 11.96
N GLY A 182 15.75 10.60 12.98
CA GLY A 182 14.48 11.28 13.16
C GLY A 182 14.46 12.18 14.38
N ARG A 183 13.35 12.88 14.57
CA ARG A 183 13.08 13.67 15.78
C ARG A 183 11.78 13.21 16.39
N TYR A 184 11.83 12.76 17.64
CA TYR A 184 10.64 12.38 18.38
C TYR A 184 9.95 13.60 18.98
N ILE A 185 8.62 13.57 18.99
CA ILE A 185 7.75 14.53 19.64
C ILE A 185 6.64 13.75 20.34
N GLU A 186 6.37 14.05 21.61
CA GLU A 186 5.34 13.37 22.40
C GLU A 186 3.93 13.91 22.10
N LYS A 187 3.80 15.24 21.92
CA LYS A 187 2.49 15.94 21.81
C LYS A 187 2.18 16.43 20.39
N GLY A 188 0.92 16.79 20.15
CA GLY A 188 0.48 17.38 18.88
C GLY A 188 0.33 16.31 17.79
N GLN A 189 0.86 16.57 16.59
CA GLN A 189 0.90 15.59 15.50
C GLN A 189 2.04 14.59 15.72
N SER A 190 1.88 13.74 16.72
CA SER A 190 2.87 12.76 17.18
C SER A 190 2.45 11.32 16.92
N ILE A 191 3.39 10.40 17.14
CA ILE A 191 3.14 8.95 17.08
C ILE A 191 2.04 8.54 18.08
N PRO A 192 2.08 8.93 19.37
CA PRO A 192 0.98 8.68 20.31
C PRO A 192 -0.40 9.11 19.81
N THR A 193 -0.51 10.35 19.29
CA THR A 193 -1.78 10.89 18.80
C THR A 193 -2.32 10.08 17.61
N TYR A 194 -1.45 9.71 16.68
CA TYR A 194 -1.84 8.86 15.56
C TYR A 194 -2.34 7.49 16.02
N LEU A 195 -1.65 6.82 16.94
CA LEU A 195 -2.07 5.52 17.45
C LEU A 195 -3.44 5.58 18.15
N ARG A 196 -3.70 6.66 18.91
CA ARG A 196 -5.01 6.92 19.52
C ARG A 196 -6.09 7.15 18.48
N TYR A 197 -5.84 7.96 17.45
CA TYR A 197 -6.80 8.19 16.36
C TYR A 197 -7.07 6.95 15.52
N LEU A 198 -6.03 6.15 15.26
CA LEU A 198 -6.16 4.87 14.59
C LEU A 198 -7.06 3.94 15.40
N TRP A 199 -6.84 3.83 16.72
CA TRP A 199 -7.65 3.03 17.61
C TRP A 199 -9.10 3.55 17.73
N LEU A 200 -9.32 4.86 17.86
CA LEU A 200 -10.66 5.46 17.90
C LEU A 200 -11.46 5.15 16.63
N SER A 201 -10.80 5.16 15.47
CA SER A 201 -11.42 4.84 14.18
C SER A 201 -11.57 3.33 13.96
N ASN A 202 -10.91 2.51 14.77
CA ASN A 202 -10.85 1.05 14.66
C ASN A 202 -10.88 0.41 16.07
N PRO A 203 -12.02 0.46 16.78
CA PRO A 203 -12.11 0.07 18.19
C PRO A 203 -11.91 -1.42 18.49
N TYR A 204 -11.72 -2.23 17.45
CA TYR A 204 -11.31 -3.64 17.53
C TYR A 204 -9.80 -3.84 17.64
N LEU A 205 -9.00 -2.78 17.54
CA LEU A 205 -7.54 -2.86 17.65
C LEU A 205 -7.12 -2.97 19.11
N GLU A 206 -6.16 -3.85 19.37
CA GLU A 206 -5.32 -3.80 20.57
C GLU A 206 -3.98 -3.17 20.18
N ILE A 207 -3.61 -2.05 20.81
CA ILE A 207 -2.33 -1.38 20.55
C ILE A 207 -1.54 -1.29 21.85
N THR A 208 -0.31 -1.80 21.86
CA THR A 208 0.65 -1.55 22.94
C THR A 208 1.74 -0.64 22.41
N TYR A 209 1.84 0.56 22.96
CA TYR A 209 2.87 1.53 22.62
C TYR A 209 3.92 1.64 23.72
N ASP A 210 5.17 1.55 23.32
CA ASP A 210 6.35 1.68 24.18
C ASP A 210 7.26 2.77 23.60
N GLY A 211 6.98 4.03 23.94
CA GLY A 211 7.69 5.20 23.43
C GLY A 211 9.03 5.47 24.13
N PRO A 212 9.75 6.53 23.73
CA PRO A 212 10.98 6.95 24.38
C PRO A 212 10.76 7.45 25.81
N GLU A 213 9.66 8.17 26.04
CA GLU A 213 9.31 8.76 27.33
C GLU A 213 8.19 7.97 28.02
N ASN A 214 7.04 7.84 27.37
CA ASN A 214 5.86 7.18 27.92
C ASN A 214 5.41 6.01 27.03
N GLY A 215 4.80 5.02 27.67
CA GLY A 215 4.06 3.95 27.01
C GLY A 215 2.59 3.97 27.38
N PHE A 216 1.76 3.33 26.58
CA PHE A 216 0.36 3.11 26.90
C PHE A 216 -0.16 1.84 26.21
N LYS A 217 -1.28 1.32 26.70
CA LYS A 217 -1.99 0.22 26.09
C LYS A 217 -3.43 0.65 25.80
N LEU A 218 -3.85 0.49 24.55
CA LEU A 218 -5.23 0.66 24.12
C LEU A 218 -5.83 -0.72 23.92
N GLU A 219 -6.80 -1.07 24.77
CA GLU A 219 -7.50 -2.34 24.69
C GLU A 219 -8.72 -2.22 23.79
N PRO A 220 -9.05 -3.26 23.00
CA PRO A 220 -10.22 -3.24 22.14
C PRO A 220 -11.48 -3.00 22.96
N VAL A 221 -12.43 -2.26 22.38
CA VAL A 221 -13.78 -2.09 22.93
C VAL A 221 -14.73 -3.11 22.33
N VAL A 222 -14.47 -3.51 21.08
CA VAL A 222 -15.28 -4.46 20.34
C VAL A 222 -14.44 -5.63 19.88
N ASN A 223 -15.00 -6.84 19.90
CA ASN A 223 -14.33 -8.06 19.47
C ASN A 223 -14.85 -8.55 18.10
N GLU A 224 -15.34 -7.63 17.26
CA GLU A 224 -15.90 -7.91 15.94
C GLU A 224 -15.19 -7.04 14.89
N LEU A 225 -14.73 -7.68 13.80
CA LEU A 225 -14.22 -6.97 12.63
C LEU A 225 -15.36 -6.51 11.72
N PRO A 226 -15.28 -5.31 11.12
CA PRO A 226 -16.27 -4.84 10.15
C PRO A 226 -16.34 -5.76 8.93
N PRO A 227 -17.41 -5.68 8.11
CA PRO A 227 -17.53 -6.52 6.92
C PRO A 227 -16.34 -6.28 5.98
N SER A 228 -15.78 -7.35 5.42
CA SER A 228 -14.66 -7.21 4.50
C SER A 228 -15.11 -6.52 3.21
N PRO A 229 -14.39 -5.46 2.78
CA PRO A 229 -14.71 -4.78 1.53
C PRO A 229 -14.46 -5.75 0.38
N LYS A 230 -15.38 -5.80 -0.59
CA LYS A 230 -15.22 -6.61 -1.80
C LYS A 230 -14.38 -5.86 -2.83
N GLU A 231 -13.60 -6.63 -3.58
CA GLU A 231 -12.89 -6.11 -4.74
C GLU A 231 -13.89 -5.72 -5.83
N ILE A 232 -13.68 -4.55 -6.43
CA ILE A 232 -14.51 -4.07 -7.53
C ILE A 232 -13.68 -3.75 -8.77
N LYS A 233 -14.38 -3.75 -9.90
CA LYS A 233 -13.88 -3.22 -11.15
C LYS A 233 -14.06 -1.71 -11.20
N PRO A 234 -13.25 -0.99 -12.00
CA PRO A 234 -13.41 0.45 -12.12
C PRO A 234 -14.81 0.80 -12.62
N HIS A 235 -15.38 1.86 -12.07
CA HIS A 235 -16.62 2.42 -12.59
C HIS A 235 -16.31 3.27 -13.84
N PRO A 236 -17.10 3.16 -14.92
CA PRO A 236 -16.98 3.95 -16.14
C PRO A 236 -16.67 5.44 -15.94
N TYR A 237 -17.39 6.10 -15.03
CA TYR A 237 -17.22 7.54 -14.77
C TYR A 237 -15.86 7.94 -14.18
N GLY A 238 -15.11 7.00 -13.61
CA GLY A 238 -13.81 7.24 -12.98
C GLY A 238 -12.62 6.74 -13.80
N VAL A 239 -12.79 6.44 -15.09
CA VAL A 239 -11.71 5.95 -15.95
C VAL A 239 -11.31 7.02 -16.95
N GLU A 240 -10.02 7.35 -17.00
CA GLU A 240 -9.45 8.27 -17.98
C GLU A 240 -9.22 7.59 -19.33
N LEU A 241 -9.20 8.38 -20.41
CA LEU A 241 -9.05 7.88 -21.77
C LEU A 241 -7.81 6.99 -21.96
N GLY A 242 -6.65 7.41 -21.44
CA GLY A 242 -5.41 6.63 -21.59
C GLY A 242 -5.49 5.25 -20.91
N LYS A 243 -6.13 5.19 -19.73
CA LYS A 243 -6.37 3.94 -19.02
C LYS A 243 -7.38 3.07 -19.77
N PHE A 244 -8.44 3.66 -20.30
CA PHE A 244 -9.43 2.98 -21.14
C PHE A 244 -8.78 2.34 -22.38
N LYS A 245 -7.95 3.08 -23.11
CA LYS A 245 -7.17 2.58 -24.26
C LYS A 245 -6.27 1.41 -23.86
N ARG A 246 -5.54 1.54 -22.76
CA ARG A 246 -4.72 0.43 -22.24
C ARG A 246 -5.55 -0.80 -21.90
N MET A 247 -6.71 -0.63 -21.28
CA MET A 247 -7.63 -1.74 -20.96
C MET A 247 -8.15 -2.46 -22.22
N LEU A 248 -8.43 -1.73 -23.31
CA LEU A 248 -8.83 -2.33 -24.60
C LEU A 248 -7.76 -3.27 -25.16
N HIS A 249 -6.48 -2.95 -25.00
CA HIS A 249 -5.39 -3.81 -25.49
C HIS A 249 -5.10 -5.01 -24.57
N LEU A 250 -5.29 -4.85 -23.27
CA LEU A 250 -4.98 -5.88 -22.26
C LEU A 250 -6.12 -6.88 -22.03
N THR A 251 -7.36 -6.56 -22.41
CA THR A 251 -8.49 -7.47 -22.19
C THR A 251 -8.38 -8.76 -23.00
N ASN A 252 -8.92 -9.83 -22.42
CA ASN A 252 -9.08 -11.13 -23.08
C ASN A 252 -10.45 -11.30 -23.75
N THR A 253 -11.31 -10.30 -23.66
CA THR A 253 -12.62 -10.33 -24.31
C THR A 253 -12.50 -10.23 -25.83
N ARG A 254 -13.42 -10.89 -26.54
CA ARG A 254 -13.43 -10.95 -28.01
C ARG A 254 -14.23 -9.82 -28.66
N THR A 255 -15.08 -9.14 -27.90
CA THR A 255 -16.01 -8.12 -28.41
C THR A 255 -15.99 -6.87 -27.54
N VAL A 256 -16.18 -5.70 -28.14
CA VAL A 256 -16.26 -4.41 -27.40
C VAL A 256 -17.42 -4.42 -26.39
N SER A 257 -18.56 -5.00 -26.74
CA SER A 257 -19.68 -5.14 -25.79
C SER A 257 -19.31 -6.03 -24.60
N GLY A 258 -18.63 -7.15 -24.88
CA GLY A 258 -18.09 -8.04 -23.86
C GLY A 258 -17.15 -7.30 -22.93
N PHE A 259 -16.17 -6.58 -23.49
CA PHE A 259 -15.23 -5.74 -22.75
C PHE A 259 -15.92 -4.75 -21.82
N LEU A 260 -16.87 -3.96 -22.33
CA LEU A 260 -17.58 -2.96 -21.54
C LEU A 260 -18.36 -3.59 -20.39
N SER A 261 -19.00 -4.75 -20.61
CA SER A 261 -19.78 -5.44 -19.57
C SER A 261 -18.91 -6.19 -18.56
N SER A 262 -17.74 -6.68 -18.98
CA SER A 262 -16.90 -7.51 -18.14
C SER A 262 -15.87 -6.70 -17.37
N GLU A 263 -15.25 -5.68 -17.95
CA GLU A 263 -14.12 -4.96 -17.33
C GLU A 263 -14.54 -3.78 -16.45
N PHE A 264 -15.82 -3.39 -16.49
CA PHE A 264 -16.35 -2.26 -15.75
C PHE A 264 -17.44 -2.67 -14.77
N SER A 265 -17.47 -2.01 -13.61
CA SER A 265 -18.54 -2.21 -12.64
C SER A 265 -19.84 -1.58 -13.16
N ARG A 266 -20.97 -2.26 -12.92
CA ARG A 266 -22.33 -1.75 -13.18
C ARG A 266 -22.67 -1.45 -14.65
N VAL A 267 -21.95 -2.08 -15.59
CA VAL A 267 -22.29 -2.06 -17.03
C VAL A 267 -22.99 -3.36 -17.42
N SER A 268 -24.30 -3.29 -17.66
CA SER A 268 -25.04 -4.43 -18.22
C SER A 268 -24.79 -4.57 -19.73
N SER A 269 -25.09 -5.72 -20.31
CA SER A 269 -25.00 -5.92 -21.77
C SER A 269 -25.84 -4.89 -22.54
N GLN A 270 -27.01 -4.52 -22.02
CA GLN A 270 -27.86 -3.48 -22.61
C GLN A 270 -27.19 -2.10 -22.55
N ALA A 271 -26.52 -1.77 -21.44
CA ALA A 271 -25.79 -0.51 -21.30
C ALA A 271 -24.57 -0.48 -22.24
N ALA A 272 -23.83 -1.59 -22.33
CA ALA A 272 -22.71 -1.74 -23.26
C ALA A 272 -23.15 -1.52 -24.72
N GLU A 273 -24.26 -2.11 -25.15
CA GLU A 273 -24.82 -1.88 -26.49
C GLU A 273 -25.24 -0.42 -26.72
N LYS A 274 -25.83 0.24 -25.72
CA LYS A 274 -26.18 1.66 -25.80
C LYS A 274 -24.93 2.53 -25.97
N ILE A 275 -23.86 2.24 -25.25
CA ILE A 275 -22.56 2.93 -25.36
C ILE A 275 -22.00 2.74 -26.77
N CYS A 276 -21.96 1.51 -27.28
CA CYS A 276 -21.50 1.21 -28.64
C CYS A 276 -22.31 1.97 -29.71
N LYS A 277 -23.65 1.98 -29.59
CA LYS A 277 -24.53 2.71 -30.51
C LYS A 277 -24.26 4.21 -30.51
N LEU A 278 -24.11 4.82 -29.33
CA LEU A 278 -23.82 6.24 -29.20
C LEU A 278 -22.43 6.59 -29.76
N ALA A 279 -21.45 5.71 -29.56
CA ALA A 279 -20.09 5.86 -30.06
C ALA A 279 -19.93 5.55 -31.56
N LYS A 280 -20.97 4.99 -32.20
CA LYS A 280 -20.93 4.46 -33.57
C LYS A 280 -19.81 3.44 -33.78
N VAL A 281 -19.69 2.49 -32.84
CA VAL A 281 -18.74 1.37 -32.91
C VAL A 281 -19.52 0.07 -32.91
N ASP A 282 -19.13 -0.88 -33.77
CA ASP A 282 -19.75 -2.20 -33.81
C ASP A 282 -19.51 -2.94 -32.47
N PRO A 283 -20.58 -3.33 -31.75
CA PRO A 283 -20.48 -4.09 -30.50
C PRO A 283 -19.67 -5.39 -30.62
N LYS A 284 -19.64 -6.00 -31.81
CA LYS A 284 -18.95 -7.27 -32.10
C LYS A 284 -17.49 -7.09 -32.53
N LYS A 285 -17.05 -5.86 -32.77
CA LYS A 285 -15.66 -5.55 -33.11
C LYS A 285 -14.73 -6.06 -32.00
N SER A 286 -13.53 -6.48 -32.38
CA SER A 286 -12.48 -6.85 -31.43
C SER A 286 -12.01 -5.61 -30.64
N PRO A 287 -11.93 -5.66 -29.29
CA PRO A 287 -11.40 -4.55 -28.49
C PRO A 287 -10.00 -4.10 -28.91
N LYS A 288 -9.17 -5.03 -29.39
CA LYS A 288 -7.78 -4.76 -29.80
C LYS A 288 -7.65 -4.04 -31.14
N GLU A 289 -8.72 -4.03 -31.94
CA GLU A 289 -8.79 -3.39 -33.26
C GLU A 289 -9.51 -2.04 -33.22
N VAL A 290 -9.89 -1.57 -32.02
CA VAL A 290 -10.50 -0.26 -31.82
C VAL A 290 -9.46 0.82 -32.08
N THR A 291 -9.78 1.76 -32.98
CA THR A 291 -8.89 2.87 -33.29
C THR A 291 -8.89 3.92 -32.18
N ASP A 292 -7.89 4.80 -32.16
CA ASP A 292 -7.82 5.88 -31.17
C ASP A 292 -9.06 6.79 -31.18
N GLU A 293 -9.57 7.13 -32.36
CA GLU A 293 -10.79 7.93 -32.51
C GLU A 293 -12.03 7.19 -32.02
N GLU A 294 -12.14 5.88 -32.30
CA GLU A 294 -13.23 5.05 -31.80
C GLU A 294 -13.18 4.93 -30.28
N ALA A 295 -11.98 4.78 -29.70
CA ALA A 295 -11.79 4.70 -28.26
C ALA A 295 -12.19 6.02 -27.57
N GLU A 296 -11.88 7.17 -28.18
CA GLU A 296 -12.35 8.47 -27.70
C GLU A 296 -13.87 8.60 -27.71
N ARG A 297 -14.52 8.18 -28.81
CA ARG A 297 -15.99 8.19 -28.90
C ARG A 297 -16.62 7.25 -27.88
N LEU A 298 -16.07 6.04 -27.71
CA LEU A 298 -16.52 5.08 -26.69
C LEU A 298 -16.38 5.64 -25.28
N HIS A 299 -15.23 6.25 -24.97
CA HIS A 299 -14.99 6.86 -23.67
C HIS A 299 -15.97 8.00 -23.38
N ARG A 300 -16.19 8.92 -24.32
CA ARG A 300 -17.18 10.01 -24.16
C ARG A 300 -18.61 9.47 -24.04
N ALA A 301 -18.97 8.48 -24.85
CA ALA A 301 -20.28 7.83 -24.76
C ALA A 301 -20.49 7.17 -23.40
N MET A 302 -19.45 6.53 -22.88
CA MET A 302 -19.43 5.89 -21.56
C MET A 302 -19.64 6.90 -20.41
N GLN A 303 -19.12 8.13 -20.54
CA GLN A 303 -19.39 9.21 -19.57
C GLN A 303 -20.81 9.76 -19.64
N THR A 304 -21.45 9.67 -20.82
CA THR A 304 -22.76 10.29 -21.09
C THR A 304 -23.92 9.35 -20.75
N VAL A 305 -23.76 8.05 -20.97
CA VAL A 305 -24.80 7.05 -20.69
C VAL A 305 -25.04 6.98 -19.18
N LYS A 306 -26.32 7.05 -18.77
CA LYS A 306 -26.73 6.88 -17.38
C LYS A 306 -26.52 5.42 -16.94
N LEU A 307 -25.58 5.22 -16.03
CA LEU A 307 -25.22 3.93 -15.46
C LEU A 307 -25.71 3.83 -14.01
N MET A 308 -25.79 2.60 -13.49
CA MET A 308 -26.11 2.38 -12.08
C MET A 308 -24.94 2.85 -11.21
N ALA A 309 -25.25 3.37 -10.03
CA ALA A 309 -24.23 3.78 -9.06
C ALA A 309 -23.30 2.59 -8.69
N PRO A 310 -22.02 2.86 -8.39
CA PRO A 310 -21.10 1.85 -7.88
C PRO A 310 -21.70 1.08 -6.70
N PRO A 311 -21.37 -0.22 -6.56
CA PRO A 311 -21.84 -1.00 -5.42
C PRO A 311 -21.24 -0.45 -4.11
N THR A 312 -22.01 -0.51 -3.02
CA THR A 312 -21.58 -0.02 -1.69
C THR A 312 -20.84 -1.08 -0.87
N ASP A 313 -20.91 -2.35 -1.26
CA ASP A 313 -20.21 -3.47 -0.60
C ASP A 313 -18.69 -3.52 -0.91
N CYS A 314 -18.19 -2.54 -1.66
CA CYS A 314 -16.77 -2.25 -1.82
C CYS A 314 -16.19 -1.46 -0.64
N LEU A 315 -17.05 -0.96 0.25
CA LEU A 315 -16.70 -0.23 1.46
C LEU A 315 -16.89 -1.11 2.71
N SER A 316 -16.18 -0.75 3.77
CA SER A 316 -16.20 -1.35 5.09
C SER A 316 -16.54 -0.27 6.12
N PRO A 317 -17.83 0.08 6.30
CA PRO A 317 -18.22 1.09 7.25
C PRO A 317 -18.09 0.58 8.69
N LEU A 318 -17.65 1.47 9.58
CA LEU A 318 -17.73 1.24 11.02
C LEU A 318 -19.17 1.43 11.49
N LYS A 319 -19.65 0.57 12.40
CA LYS A 319 -20.96 0.75 13.05
C LYS A 319 -20.88 1.99 13.97
N GLU A 320 -21.94 2.80 14.00
CA GLU A 320 -22.00 4.01 14.82
C GLU A 320 -21.75 3.71 16.30
N ASP A 321 -22.36 2.65 16.82
CA ASP A 321 -22.21 2.22 18.21
C ASP A 321 -20.74 1.99 18.59
N PHE A 322 -19.95 1.43 17.67
CA PHE A 322 -18.53 1.13 17.92
C PHE A 322 -17.71 2.42 18.12
N LEU A 323 -18.01 3.46 17.34
CA LEU A 323 -17.34 4.75 17.49
C LEU A 323 -17.72 5.44 18.81
N VAL A 324 -19.01 5.38 19.18
CA VAL A 324 -19.51 5.96 20.42
C VAL A 324 -18.88 5.27 21.64
N GLU A 325 -18.75 3.95 21.62
CA GLU A 325 -18.09 3.20 22.69
C GLU A 325 -16.58 3.53 22.80
N ALA A 326 -15.90 3.68 21.66
CA ALA A 326 -14.50 4.11 21.62
C ALA A 326 -14.29 5.48 22.28
N LEU A 327 -15.13 6.45 21.90
CA LEU A 327 -15.10 7.82 22.42
C LEU A 327 -15.47 7.94 23.90
N LYS A 328 -16.23 6.99 24.46
CA LYS A 328 -16.57 6.97 25.89
C LYS A 328 -15.44 6.42 26.75
N LYS A 329 -14.60 5.55 26.18
CA LYS A 329 -13.50 4.88 26.90
C LYS A 329 -12.23 5.74 26.93
N GLU A 330 -12.03 6.55 25.90
CA GLU A 330 -10.93 7.51 25.76
C GLU A 330 -11.28 8.87 26.38
#